data_AF-A0A7Z7MWM7-F1
#
_entry.id   AF-A0A7Z7MWM7-F1
#
_cell.length_a   1.000
_cell.length_b   1.000
_cell.length_c   1.000
_cell.angle_alpha   90.00
_cell.angle_beta   90.00
_cell.angle_gamma   90.00
#
_symmetry.space_group_name_H-M   'P 1'
#
loop_
_entity.id
_entity.type
_entity.pdbx_description
1 polymer ?
#
loop_
_entity_poly.entity_id
_entity_poly.type
_entity_poly.pdbx_seq_one_letter_code
_entity_poly.pdbx_strand_id
1 'polypeptide(L)' 'MNPNIPNALWAKHGYTIERQQRRTGGPKVRTIRNPAGKPVLHDASYDAEMAWIKRHLEPDLPIVGPDPKRYIITGDTPC' A
#
# COMPACT_ATOMS: atom_id res chain seq x y z
N MET A 1 2.02 1.73 15.01
CA MET A 1 1.86 1.22 13.64
C MET A 1 2.28 2.33 12.68
N ASN A 2 3.11 2.03 11.69
CA ASN A 2 3.52 3.04 10.70
C ASN A 2 2.31 3.36 9.79
N PRO A 3 1.85 4.62 9.69
CA PRO A 3 0.68 4.98 8.88
C PRO A 3 0.90 4.82 7.37
N ASN A 4 2.16 4.72 6.92
CA ASN A 4 2.56 4.66 5.51
C ASN A 4 2.84 3.22 5.03
N ILE A 5 2.17 2.22 5.63
CA ILE A 5 2.25 0.82 5.18
C ILE A 5 0.93 0.43 4.50
N PRO A 6 0.93 -0.55 3.56
CA PRO A 6 -0.23 -0.89 2.77
C PRO A 6 -1.49 -1.12 3.60
N ASN A 7 -1.40 -1.87 4.70
CA ASN A 7 -2.58 -2.15 5.54
C ASN A 7 -3.25 -0.89 6.09
N ALA A 8 -2.45 0.09 6.55
CA ALA A 8 -2.97 1.33 7.11
C ALA A 8 -3.56 2.21 6.00
N LEU A 9 -2.90 2.27 4.83
CA LEU A 9 -3.36 3.04 3.68
C LEU A 9 -4.64 2.46 3.09
N TRP A 10 -4.71 1.13 2.87
CA TRP A 10 -5.94 0.48 2.41
C TRP A 10 -7.11 0.76 3.35
N ALA A 11 -6.90 0.62 4.66
CA ALA A 11 -7.93 0.91 5.66
C ALA A 11 -8.36 2.39 5.65
N LYS A 12 -7.41 3.33 5.51
CA LYS A 12 -7.68 4.78 5.41
C LYS A 12 -8.65 5.11 4.28
N HIS A 13 -8.54 4.41 3.14
CA HIS A 13 -9.40 4.63 1.97
C HIS A 13 -10.62 3.70 1.91
N GLY A 14 -10.92 2.94 2.96
CA GLY A 14 -12.07 2.03 3.02
C GLY A 14 -11.94 0.76 2.17
N TYR A 15 -10.72 0.40 1.76
CA TYR A 15 -10.46 -0.85 1.05
C TYR A 15 -10.42 -2.03 2.02
N THR A 16 -10.89 -3.19 1.57
CA THR A 16 -10.89 -4.42 2.35
C THR A 16 -9.78 -5.36 1.90
N ILE A 17 -9.14 -6.02 2.85
CA ILE A 17 -8.04 -6.96 2.63
C ILE A 17 -8.50 -8.36 3.02
N GLU A 18 -8.75 -9.21 2.02
CA GLU A 18 -9.03 -10.63 2.23
C GLU A 18 -7.74 -11.43 2.17
N ARG A 19 -7.55 -12.38 3.10
CA ARG A 19 -6.40 -13.27 3.15
C ARG A 19 -6.86 -14.70 2.98
N GLN A 20 -6.48 -15.34 1.88
CA GLN A 20 -6.83 -16.73 1.59
C GLN A 20 -5.58 -17.62 1.67
N GLN A 21 -5.73 -18.80 2.26
CA GLN A 21 -4.66 -19.78 2.32
C GLN A 21 -4.47 -20.44 0.95
N ARG A 22 -3.23 -20.55 0.45
CA ARG A 22 -2.96 -21.33 -0.76
C ARG A 22 -3.20 -22.81 -0.51
N ARG A 23 -3.81 -23.50 -1.49
CA ARG A 23 -4.13 -24.93 -1.44
C ARG A 23 -2.90 -25.81 -1.19
N THR A 24 -1.74 -25.44 -1.74
CA THR A 24 -0.48 -26.18 -1.65
C THR A 24 0.31 -25.95 -0.37
N GLY A 25 -0.20 -25.14 0.57
CA GLY A 25 0.63 -24.58 1.64
C GLY A 25 1.56 -23.48 1.07
N GLY A 26 1.81 -22.45 1.87
CA GLY A 26 2.57 -21.27 1.46
C GLY A 26 2.00 -19.96 2.01
N PRO A 27 2.61 -18.82 1.66
CA PRO A 27 2.14 -17.51 2.09
C PRO A 27 0.66 -17.29 1.71
N LYS A 28 -0.11 -16.68 2.62
CA LYS A 28 -1.50 -16.32 2.34
C LYS A 28 -1.54 -15.33 1.18
N VAL A 29 -2.36 -15.64 0.18
CA VAL A 29 -2.65 -14.68 -0.90
C VAL A 29 -3.58 -13.61 -0.37
N ARG A 30 -3.36 -12.39 -0.82
CA ARG A 30 -4.17 -11.24 -0.44
C ARG A 30 -4.99 -10.76 -1.63
N THR A 31 -6.28 -10.53 -1.41
CA THR A 31 -7.16 -9.86 -2.36
C THR A 31 -7.56 -8.52 -1.77
N ILE A 32 -7.28 -7.44 -2.48
CA ILE A 32 -7.66 -6.08 -2.09
C ILE A 32 -8.93 -5.72 -2.85
N ARG A 33 -9.98 -5.34 -2.12
CA ARG A 33 -11.26 -4.91 -2.67
C ARG A 33 -11.51 -3.45 -2.39
N ASN A 34 -12.05 -2.74 -3.38
CA ASN A 34 -12.51 -1.37 -3.20
C ASN A 34 -13.75 -1.30 -2.27
N PRO A 35 -14.19 -0.10 -1.85
CA PRO A 35 -15.36 0.06 -0.98
C PRO A 35 -16.67 -0.52 -1.57
N ALA A 36 -16.75 -0.68 -2.89
CA ALA A 36 -17.88 -1.33 -3.57
C ALA A 36 -17.76 -2.87 -3.63
N GLY A 37 -16.74 -3.46 -3.00
CA GLY A 37 -16.50 -4.90 -2.96
C GLY A 37 -15.83 -5.49 -4.21
N LYS A 38 -15.46 -4.67 -5.20
CA LYS A 38 -14.78 -5.14 -6.42
C LYS A 38 -13.29 -5.37 -6.17
N PRO A 39 -12.71 -6.51 -6.60
CA PRO A 39 -11.28 -6.75 -6.47
C PRO A 39 -10.49 -5.79 -7.38
N VAL A 40 -9.45 -5.15 -6.82
CA VAL A 40 -8.55 -4.25 -7.56
C VAL A 40 -7.12 -4.76 -7.62
N LEU A 41 -6.74 -5.63 -6.66
CA LEU A 41 -5.42 -6.24 -6.57
C LEU A 41 -5.55 -7.65 -6.01
N HIS A 42 -4.78 -8.60 -6.54
CA HIS A 42 -4.76 -9.99 -6.06
C HIS A 42 -3.33 -10.52 -6.09
N ASP A 43 -2.94 -11.24 -5.03
CA ASP A 43 -1.63 -11.89 -4.87
C ASP A 43 -0.44 -10.97 -5.19
N ALA A 44 -0.56 -9.71 -4.80
CA ALA A 44 0.45 -8.70 -5.07
C ALA A 44 1.54 -8.68 -3.98
N SER A 45 2.76 -8.32 -4.38
CA SER A 45 3.84 -8.02 -3.46
C SER A 45 3.58 -6.69 -2.73
N TYR A 46 4.34 -6.47 -1.64
CA TYR A 46 4.32 -5.20 -0.92
C TYR A 46 4.56 -3.99 -1.83
N ASP A 47 5.59 -4.06 -2.68
CA ASP A 47 5.96 -2.97 -3.58
C ASP A 47 4.87 -2.68 -4.62
N ALA A 48 4.22 -3.74 -5.12
CA ALA A 48 3.09 -3.61 -6.04
C ALA A 48 1.86 -2.96 -5.37
N GLU A 49 1.56 -3.32 -4.12
CA GLU A 49 0.52 -2.64 -3.33
C GLU A 49 0.84 -1.14 -3.16
N MET A 50 2.06 -0.81 -2.73
CA MET A 50 2.49 0.59 -2.53
C MET A 50 2.47 1.41 -3.82
N ALA A 51 2.95 0.84 -4.93
CA ALA A 51 2.93 1.51 -6.23
C ALA A 51 1.48 1.78 -6.70
N TRP A 52 0.57 0.84 -6.44
CA TRP A 52 -0.84 1.03 -6.78
C TRP A 52 -1.47 2.14 -5.93
N ILE A 53 -1.26 2.12 -4.61
CA ILE A 53 -1.78 3.14 -3.70
C ILE A 53 -1.29 4.52 -4.10
N LYS A 54 0.02 4.65 -4.39
CA LYS A 54 0.59 5.91 -4.86
C LYS A 54 -0.09 6.39 -6.14
N ARG A 55 -0.28 5.50 -7.12
CA ARG A 55 -0.85 5.88 -8.42
C ARG A 55 -2.33 6.28 -8.36
N HIS A 56 -3.11 5.72 -7.44
CA HIS A 56 -4.59 5.86 -7.49
C HIS A 56 -5.22 6.53 -6.27
N LEU A 57 -4.53 6.57 -5.12
CA LEU A 57 -5.09 7.06 -3.86
C LEU A 57 -4.28 8.20 -3.26
N GLU A 58 -2.95 8.10 -3.30
CA GLU A 58 -2.03 9.04 -2.62
C GLU A 58 -0.81 9.36 -3.51
N PRO A 59 -0.97 10.13 -4.59
CA PRO A 59 0.14 10.48 -5.51
C PRO A 59 1.29 11.20 -4.80
N ASP A 60 0.99 11.93 -3.73
CA ASP A 60 1.94 12.71 -2.95
C ASP A 60 2.56 11.93 -1.79
N LEU A 61 2.26 10.63 -1.63
CA LEU A 61 2.85 9.83 -0.56
C LEU A 61 4.38 9.77 -0.74
N PRO A 62 5.17 10.20 0.27
CA PRO A 62 6.62 10.12 0.19
C PRO A 62 7.04 8.64 0.08
N ILE A 63 8.15 8.39 -0.61
CA ILE A 63 8.67 7.04 -0.86
C ILE A 63 9.19 6.47 0.47
N VAL A 64 8.31 5.88 1.27
CA VAL A 64 8.73 5.17 2.50
C VAL A 64 9.11 3.75 2.10
N GLY A 65 10.28 3.63 1.47
CA GLY A 65 10.96 2.33 1.36
C GLY A 65 11.40 1.84 2.74
N PRO A 66 11.83 0.57 2.88
CA PRO A 66 12.21 -0.01 4.17
C PRO A 66 13.52 0.55 4.76
N ASP A 67 14.04 1.69 4.29
CA ASP A 67 15.30 2.28 4.77
C ASP A 67 15.23 3.83 4.86
N PRO A 68 15.29 4.43 6.06
CA PRO A 68 15.02 5.85 6.29
C PRO A 68 16.20 6.82 6.05
N LYS A 69 17.29 6.43 5.37
CA LYS A 69 18.50 7.29 5.26
C LYS A 69 18.61 8.19 4.01
N ARG A 70 17.57 8.35 3.20
CA ARG A 70 17.60 9.23 2.00
C ARG A 70 16.14 9.36 1.53
N TYR A 71 15.42 10.46 1.67
CA TYR A 71 15.78 11.83 1.39
C TYR A 71 14.92 12.75 2.24
N ILE A 72 15.58 13.60 3.02
CA ILE A 72 15.06 14.91 3.37
C ILE A 72 15.14 15.71 2.07
N ILE A 73 14.00 16.01 1.45
CA ILE A 73 13.88 17.25 0.69
C ILE A 73 12.75 18.00 1.39
N THR A 74 13.09 18.59 2.54
CA THR A 74 12.41 19.78 3.01
C THR A 74 12.39 20.72 1.80
N GLY A 75 11.18 21.05 1.33
CA GLY A 75 11.02 22.16 0.42
C GLY A 75 11.47 23.40 1.15
N ASP A 76 12.70 23.84 0.93
CA ASP A 76 13.04 25.24 1.06
C ASP A 76 12.22 25.97 -0.01
N THR A 77 11.10 26.51 0.48
CA THR A 77 10.30 27.50 -0.24
C THR A 77 11.12 28.79 -0.23
N PRO A 78 11.34 29.46 -1.37
CA PRO A 78 12.15 30.67 -1.40
C PRO A 78 11.35 31.83 -0.79
N CYS A 79 11.91 32.51 0.21
CA CYS A 79 11.72 33.92 0.58
C CYS A 79 12.80 34.32 1.59
#